data_AF-A0A358JVW5-F1
#
_entry.id   AF-A0A358JVW5-F1
#
_cell.length_a   1.000
_cell.length_b   1.000
_cell.length_c   1.000
_cell.angle_alpha   90.00
_cell.angle_beta   90.00
_cell.angle_gamma   90.00
#
_symmetry.space_group_name_H-M   'P 1'
#
loop_
_entity.id
_entity.type
_entity.pdbx_description
1 polymer ?
#
loop_
_entity_poly.entity_id
_entity_poly.type
_entity_poly.pdbx_seq_one_letter_code
_entity_poly.pdbx_strand_id
1 'polypeptide(L)'
;MINNEYEKLLAEIEKLKFHNTNLLTLIGSLHDKQMQQPTIHETVVMLDLSKSDLRGFTELVQNYDGNNYKLEEDALKINSLFRKNNIISILKSFITSKMLVDKANAIIKSYE
;
A
#
# COMPACT_ATOMS: atom_id res chain seq x y z
N MET A 1 -15.90 9.84 -31.45
CA MET A 1 -15.73 11.09 -30.68
C MET A 1 -14.88 10.73 -29.47
N ILE A 2 -13.67 11.30 -29.39
CA ILE A 2 -12.72 11.00 -28.31
C ILE A 2 -13.23 11.68 -27.03
N ASN A 3 -12.98 10.97 -25.93
CA ASN A 3 -13.69 10.97 -24.67
C ASN A 3 -13.33 12.18 -23.78
N ASN A 4 -13.63 13.40 -24.24
CA ASN A 4 -13.23 14.67 -23.60
C ASN A 4 -13.69 14.75 -22.12
N GLU A 5 -14.87 14.22 -21.79
CA GLU A 5 -15.36 14.20 -20.40
C GLU A 5 -14.59 13.20 -19.53
N TYR A 6 -14.21 12.05 -20.07
CA TYR A 6 -13.39 11.07 -19.35
C TYR A 6 -11.97 11.57 -19.13
N GLU A 7 -11.36 12.22 -20.12
CA GLU A 7 -10.04 12.84 -19.97
C GLU A 7 -10.05 13.94 -18.91
N LYS A 8 -11.10 14.77 -18.88
CA LYS A 8 -11.31 15.75 -17.80
C LYS A 8 -11.47 15.09 -16.43
N LEU A 9 -12.25 14.01 -16.34
CA LEU A 9 -12.43 13.28 -15.09
C LEU A 9 -11.10 12.68 -14.59
N LEU A 10 -10.30 12.08 -15.49
CA LEU A 10 -8.98 11.58 -15.15
C LEU A 10 -8.06 12.70 -14.64
N ALA A 11 -8.08 13.86 -15.28
CA ALA A 11 -7.28 15.01 -14.84
C ALA A 11 -7.67 15.50 -13.43
N GLU A 12 -8.98 15.56 -13.11
CA GLU A 12 -9.44 15.91 -11.77
C GLU A 12 -9.08 14.84 -10.73
N ILE A 13 -9.13 13.55 -11.09
CA ILE A 13 -8.68 12.46 -10.21
C ILE A 13 -7.19 12.60 -9.90
N GLU A 14 -6.35 12.84 -10.90
CA GLU A 14 -4.91 13.00 -10.72
C GLU A 14 -4.58 14.23 -9.85
N LYS A 15 -5.34 15.32 -10.01
CA LYS A 15 -5.23 16.50 -9.14
C LYS A 15 -5.57 16.16 -7.68
N LEU A 16 -6.64 15.41 -7.44
CA LEU A 16 -7.01 14.97 -6.09
C LEU A 16 -5.95 14.06 -5.46
N LYS A 17 -5.40 13.11 -6.22
CA LYS A 17 -4.30 12.26 -5.76
C LYS A 17 -3.08 13.09 -5.36
N PHE A 18 -2.67 14.04 -6.21
CA PHE A 18 -1.57 14.96 -5.92
C PHE A 18 -1.80 15.74 -4.62
N HIS A 19 -3.01 16.29 -4.42
CA HIS A 19 -3.35 16.99 -3.18
C HIS A 19 -3.29 16.07 -1.96
N ASN A 20 -3.83 14.86 -2.04
CA ASN A 20 -3.81 13.89 -0.94
C ASN A 20 -2.37 13.50 -0.54
N THR A 21 -1.50 13.25 -1.53
CA THR A 21 -0.09 12.96 -1.29
C THR A 21 0.64 14.13 -0.61
N ASN A 22 0.37 15.37 -1.03
CA ASN A 22 0.95 16.55 -0.40
C ASN A 22 0.47 16.74 1.03
N LEU A 23 -0.82 16.51 1.29
CA LEU A 23 -1.38 16.59 2.64
C LEU A 23 -0.74 15.55 3.57
N LEU A 24 -0.59 14.30 3.11
CA LEU A 24 0.11 13.28 3.87
C LEU A 24 1.58 13.65 4.12
N THR A 25 2.28 14.18 3.11
CA THR A 25 3.67 14.64 3.25
C THR A 25 3.80 15.76 4.30
N LEU A 26 2.86 16.70 4.32
CA LEU A 26 2.83 17.79 5.30
C LEU A 26 2.52 17.28 6.71
N ILE A 27 1.57 16.35 6.85
CA ILE A 27 1.28 15.70 8.14
C ILE A 27 2.53 14.97 8.65
N GLY A 28 3.24 14.25 7.76
CA GLY A 28 4.51 13.59 8.09
C GLY A 28 5.56 14.57 8.59
N SER A 29 5.68 15.72 7.93
CA SER A 29 6.62 16.78 8.31
C SER A 29 6.32 17.40 9.68
N LEU A 30 5.05 17.42 10.10
CA LEU A 30 4.61 17.94 11.40
C LEU A 30 4.62 16.88 12.52
N HIS A 31 4.43 15.61 12.15
CA HIS A 31 4.26 14.49 13.06
C HIS A 31 5.19 13.32 12.73
N ASP A 32 6.48 13.63 12.62
CA ASP A 32 7.55 12.74 12.16
C ASP A 32 7.59 11.38 12.89
N LYS A 33 7.21 11.37 14.19
CA LYS A 33 7.10 10.13 15.00
C LYS A 33 5.85 9.30 14.72
N GLN A 34 4.72 9.93 14.39
CA GLN A 34 3.45 9.22 14.16
C GLN A 34 3.38 8.63 12.74
N MET A 35 4.07 9.25 11.77
CA MET A 35 4.16 8.72 10.41
C MET A 35 5.17 7.58 10.20
N GLN A 36 5.90 7.16 11.25
CA GLN A 36 6.71 5.93 11.18
C GLN A 36 5.86 4.66 11.04
N GLN A 37 4.55 4.77 11.30
CA GLN A 37 3.59 3.67 11.24
C GLN A 37 2.35 4.12 10.48
N PRO A 38 2.41 4.28 9.14
CA PRO A 38 1.26 4.71 8.36
C PRO A 38 0.13 3.68 8.49
N THR A 39 -1.10 4.15 8.61
CA THR A 39 -2.31 3.32 8.50
C THR A 39 -2.46 2.78 7.07
N ILE A 40 -3.35 1.80 6.90
CA ILE A 40 -3.65 1.26 5.57
C ILE A 40 -4.19 2.33 4.61
N HIS A 41 -5.00 3.28 5.10
CA HIS A 41 -5.54 4.36 4.29
C HIS A 41 -4.46 5.30 3.76
N GLU A 42 -3.49 5.66 4.61
CA GLU A 42 -2.35 6.49 4.22
C GLU A 42 -1.46 5.76 3.22
N THR A 43 -1.22 4.47 3.45
CA THR A 43 -0.43 3.63 2.54
C THR A 43 -1.07 3.50 1.17
N VAL A 44 -2.40 3.36 1.11
CA VAL A 44 -3.17 3.31 -0.15
C VAL A 44 -3.00 4.59 -0.96
N VAL A 45 -3.06 5.75 -0.30
CA VAL A 45 -2.85 7.03 -0.96
C VAL A 45 -1.40 7.19 -1.42
N MET A 46 -0.43 6.87 -0.55
CA MET A 46 0.99 7.03 -0.86
C MET A 46 1.47 6.15 -2.01
N LEU A 47 0.93 4.93 -2.12
CA LEU A 47 1.30 3.96 -3.15
C LEU A 47 0.29 3.90 -4.31
N ASP A 48 -0.72 4.78 -4.33
CA ASP A 48 -1.81 4.81 -5.30
C ASP A 48 -2.46 3.43 -5.54
N LEU A 49 -2.74 2.71 -4.45
CA LEU A 49 -3.24 1.33 -4.52
C LEU A 49 -4.73 1.31 -4.86
N SER A 50 -5.09 0.47 -5.84
CA SER A 50 -6.47 0.16 -6.13
C SER A 50 -7.08 -0.79 -5.10
N LYS A 51 -8.41 -0.89 -5.09
CA LYS A 51 -9.12 -1.90 -4.29
C LYS A 51 -8.71 -3.33 -4.66
N SER A 52 -8.43 -3.60 -5.94
CA SER A 52 -7.96 -4.91 -6.42
C SER A 52 -6.57 -5.24 -5.88
N ASP A 53 -5.66 -4.26 -5.85
CA ASP A 53 -4.31 -4.44 -5.32
C ASP A 53 -4.36 -4.86 -3.86
N LEU A 54 -5.12 -4.13 -3.04
CA LEU A 54 -5.30 -4.44 -1.62
C LEU A 54 -5.92 -5.81 -1.41
N ARG A 55 -6.95 -6.17 -2.18
CA ARG A 55 -7.60 -7.47 -2.04
C ARG A 55 -6.63 -8.60 -2.37
N GLY A 56 -5.93 -8.52 -3.51
CA GLY A 56 -4.95 -9.53 -3.91
C GLY A 56 -3.82 -9.66 -2.88
N PHE A 57 -3.31 -8.53 -2.39
CA PHE A 57 -2.25 -8.53 -1.38
C PHE A 57 -2.74 -9.12 -0.05
N THR A 58 -3.98 -8.82 0.36
CA THR A 58 -4.60 -9.39 1.57
C THR A 58 -4.71 -10.91 1.48
N GLU A 59 -5.16 -11.43 0.34
CA GLU A 59 -5.25 -12.88 0.08
C GLU A 59 -3.87 -13.54 0.12
N LEU A 60 -2.86 -12.89 -0.48
CA LEU A 60 -1.47 -13.35 -0.48
C LEU A 60 -0.88 -13.43 0.93
N VAL A 61 -1.14 -12.43 1.79
CA VAL A 61 -0.73 -12.43 3.20
C VAL A 61 -1.43 -13.53 4.02
N GLN A 62 -2.73 -13.73 3.80
CA GLN A 62 -3.50 -14.78 4.48
C GLN A 62 -2.93 -16.17 4.17
N ASN A 63 -2.57 -16.40 2.92
CA ASN A 63 -2.07 -17.67 2.40
C ASN A 63 -0.54 -17.83 2.51
N TYR A 64 0.14 -16.91 3.19
CA TYR A 64 1.59 -17.01 3.38
C TYR A 64 1.97 -18.32 4.08
N ASP A 65 2.89 -19.05 3.44
CA ASP A 65 3.36 -20.40 3.75
C ASP A 65 4.80 -20.43 4.31
N GLY A 66 5.41 -19.27 4.54
CA GLY A 66 6.80 -19.15 5.00
C GLY A 66 7.83 -18.85 3.90
N ASN A 67 7.42 -18.80 2.63
CA ASN A 67 8.34 -18.53 1.52
C ASN A 67 8.30 -17.06 1.06
N ASN A 68 9.30 -16.28 1.47
CA ASN A 68 9.40 -14.86 1.11
C ASN A 68 9.66 -14.61 -0.37
N TYR A 69 10.44 -15.47 -1.03
CA TYR A 69 10.71 -15.32 -2.45
C TYR A 69 9.42 -15.46 -3.26
N LYS A 70 8.61 -16.48 -2.94
CA LYS A 70 7.31 -16.70 -3.58
C LYS A 70 6.33 -15.57 -3.27
N LEU A 71 6.28 -15.11 -2.02
CA LEU A 71 5.47 -13.94 -1.62
C LEU A 71 5.81 -12.72 -2.48
N GLU A 72 7.10 -12.41 -2.65
CA GLU A 72 7.56 -11.28 -3.47
C GLU A 72 7.22 -11.45 -4.94
N GLU A 73 7.44 -12.64 -5.50
CA GLU A 73 7.14 -12.95 -6.90
C GLU A 73 5.64 -12.81 -7.19
N ASP A 74 4.79 -13.37 -6.33
CA ASP A 74 3.34 -13.32 -6.48
C ASP A 74 2.79 -11.91 -6.21
N ALA A 75 3.39 -11.16 -5.28
CA ALA A 75 3.03 -9.77 -5.05
C ALA A 75 3.35 -8.87 -6.26
N LEU A 76 4.48 -9.09 -6.93
CA LEU A 76 4.84 -8.37 -8.16
C LEU A 76 3.88 -8.63 -9.32
N LYS A 77 3.23 -9.79 -9.37
CA LYS A 77 2.18 -10.12 -10.35
C LYS A 77 0.90 -9.33 -10.11
N ILE A 78 0.64 -8.93 -8.85
CA ILE A 78 -0.51 -8.08 -8.49
C ILE A 78 -0.22 -6.64 -8.88
N ASN A 79 0.89 -6.10 -8.39
CA ASN A 79 1.29 -4.73 -8.64
C ASN A 79 2.82 -4.60 -8.65
N SER A 80 3.38 -3.95 -9.67
CA SER A 80 4.83 -3.80 -9.83
C SER A 80 5.49 -2.97 -8.72
N LEU A 81 4.70 -2.21 -7.95
CA LEU A 81 5.15 -1.50 -6.77
C LEU A 81 5.38 -2.42 -5.57
N PHE A 82 4.85 -3.65 -5.55
CA PHE A 82 4.99 -4.59 -4.44
C PHE A 82 6.36 -5.27 -4.41
N ARG A 83 7.41 -4.47 -4.25
CA ARG A 83 8.77 -4.92 -3.96
C ARG A 83 8.97 -5.03 -2.46
N LYS A 84 9.99 -5.77 -2.01
CA LYS A 84 10.33 -6.00 -0.59
C LYS A 84 10.07 -4.81 0.34
N ASN A 85 10.60 -3.62 0.05
CA ASN A 85 10.44 -2.45 0.91
C ASN A 85 8.97 -2.01 1.02
N ASN A 86 8.24 -1.99 -0.10
CA ASN A 86 6.83 -1.62 -0.13
C ASN A 86 5.95 -2.70 0.49
N ILE A 87 6.29 -3.99 0.31
CA ILE A 87 5.66 -5.12 1.01
C ILE A 87 5.77 -4.91 2.52
N ILE A 88 6.97 -4.65 3.04
CA ILE A 88 7.20 -4.41 4.47
C ILE A 88 6.40 -3.18 4.93
N SER A 89 6.37 -2.08 4.18
CA SER A 89 5.57 -0.90 4.52
C SER A 89 4.07 -1.21 4.58
N ILE A 90 3.53 -1.96 3.61
CA ILE A 90 2.13 -2.35 3.59
C ILE A 90 1.81 -3.28 4.77
N LEU A 91 2.68 -4.24 5.09
CA LEU A 91 2.51 -5.13 6.24
C LEU A 91 2.54 -4.38 7.57
N LYS A 92 3.40 -3.36 7.71
CA LYS A 92 3.39 -2.47 8.88
C LYS A 92 2.06 -1.71 8.98
N SER A 93 1.53 -1.25 7.86
CA SER A 93 0.23 -0.58 7.83
C SER A 93 -0.95 -1.50 8.20
N PHE A 94 -0.86 -2.78 7.85
CA PHE A 94 -1.81 -3.80 8.30
C PHE A 94 -1.80 -3.90 9.83
N ILE A 95 -0.61 -3.96 10.45
CA ILE A 95 -0.47 -4.02 11.90
C ILE A 95 -1.06 -2.77 12.57
N THR A 96 -0.70 -1.58 12.10
CA THR A 96 -1.22 -0.30 12.62
C THR A 96 -2.74 -0.22 12.51
N SER A 97 -3.30 -0.70 11.41
CA SER A 97 -4.75 -0.75 11.18
C SER A 97 -5.42 -2.00 11.75
N LYS A 98 -4.72 -2.81 12.56
CA LYS A 98 -5.23 -4.03 13.22
C LYS A 98 -5.78 -5.09 12.25
N MET A 99 -5.22 -5.17 11.04
CA MET A 99 -5.54 -6.15 10.01
C MET A 99 -4.48 -7.25 9.98
N LEU A 100 -4.89 -8.52 9.95
CA LEU A 100 -3.99 -9.68 9.77
C LEU A 100 -2.71 -9.65 10.64
N VAL A 101 -2.82 -9.12 11.86
CA VAL A 101 -1.68 -8.72 12.70
C VAL A 101 -0.67 -9.86 12.88
N ASP A 102 -1.13 -11.07 13.18
CA ASP A 102 -0.23 -12.21 13.43
C ASP A 102 0.51 -12.64 12.16
N LYS A 103 -0.20 -12.74 11.03
CA LYS A 103 0.39 -13.08 9.73
C LYS A 103 1.36 -11.99 9.25
N ALA A 104 0.99 -10.72 9.38
CA ALA A 104 1.84 -9.61 9.00
C ALA A 104 3.13 -9.57 9.83
N ASN A 105 3.03 -9.77 11.16
CA ASN A 105 4.21 -9.87 12.02
C ASN A 105 5.09 -11.08 11.67
N ALA A 106 4.49 -12.24 11.37
CA ALA A 106 5.25 -13.43 10.97
C ALA A 106 6.06 -13.19 9.70
N ILE A 107 5.46 -12.56 8.69
CA ILE A 107 6.14 -12.21 7.44
C ILE A 107 7.24 -11.19 7.70
N ILE A 108 6.98 -10.10 8.44
CA ILE A 108 8.01 -9.08 8.72
C ILE A 108 9.22 -9.70 9.42
N LYS A 109 9.02 -10.55 10.44
CA LYS A 109 10.10 -11.22 11.16
C LYS A 109 10.92 -12.16 10.28
N SER A 110 10.32 -12.75 9.25
CA SER A 110 11.05 -13.62 8.32
C SER A 110 12.04 -12.87 7.41
N TYR A 111 11.99 -11.53 7.40
CA TYR A 111 12.93 -10.66 6.69
C TYR A 111 14.09 -10.15 7.56
N GLU A 112 14.02 -10.37 8.88
CA GLU A 112 15.05 -10.03 9.88
C GLU A 112 16.04 -11.20 10.05
#